data_AF-A0A967EYZ1-F1
#
_entry.id   AF-A0A967EYZ1-F1
#
_cell.length_a   1.000
_cell.length_b   1.000
_cell.length_c   1.000
_cell.angle_alpha   90.00
_cell.angle_beta   90.00
_cell.angle_gamma   90.00
#
_symmetry.space_group_name_H-M   'P 1'
#
loop_
_entity.id
_entity.type
_entity.pdbx_description
1 polymer ?
#
loop_
_entity_poly.entity_id
_entity_poly.type
_entity_poly.pdbx_seq_one_letter_code
_entity_poly.pdbx_strand_id
1 'polypeptide(L)'
;MTDPLAIFPIWIIAIDYTLGVIMWTLIGRVAMNMFLPENSDFFFMKFFVKATNPIIRVFRPVTPSFLLDPLVPLYVAWFFFMIRFYLMPWLLGYSVMGMLSFPLEGEIARSIYNSFN
;
A
#
# COMPACT_ATOMS: atom_id res chain seq x y z
N MET A 1 14.03 -18.81 17.90
CA MET A 1 13.58 -18.03 16.73
C MET A 1 12.06 -18.05 16.79
N THR A 2 11.43 -16.95 17.21
CA THR A 2 9.97 -16.85 17.27
C THR A 2 9.44 -16.76 15.84
N ASP A 3 8.60 -17.71 15.45
CA ASP A 3 7.96 -17.74 14.14
C ASP A 3 7.21 -16.41 13.91
N PRO A 4 7.55 -15.62 12.89
CA PRO A 4 6.85 -14.35 12.60
C PRO A 4 5.34 -14.57 12.39
N LEU A 5 4.92 -15.77 11.99
CA LEU A 5 3.53 -16.15 11.81
C LEU A 5 2.79 -16.40 13.15
N ALA A 6 3.52 -16.56 14.26
CA ALA A 6 2.92 -16.74 15.58
C ALA A 6 2.53 -15.41 16.26
N ILE A 7 2.95 -14.26 15.70
CA ILE A 7 2.73 -12.93 16.29
C ILE A 7 1.41 -12.32 15.79
N PHE A 8 0.95 -12.71 14.59
CA PHE A 8 -0.29 -12.18 13.99
C PHE A 8 -1.25 -13.29 13.59
N PRO A 9 -2.55 -13.17 13.94
CA PRO A 9 -3.59 -14.07 13.45
C PRO A 9 -3.60 -14.20 11.91
N ILE A 10 -3.79 -15.42 11.41
CA ILE A 10 -3.79 -15.75 9.97
C ILE A 10 -4.74 -14.87 9.16
N TRP A 11 -5.90 -14.51 9.74
CA TRP A 11 -6.89 -13.67 9.07
C TRP A 11 -6.38 -12.23 8.82
N ILE A 12 -5.54 -11.68 9.69
CA ILE A 12 -4.93 -10.34 9.51
C ILE A 12 -3.94 -10.38 8.36
N ILE A 13 -3.11 -11.42 8.31
CA ILE A 13 -2.16 -11.63 7.22
C ILE A 13 -2.92 -11.76 5.90
N ALA A 14 -3.98 -12.55 5.85
CA ALA A 14 -4.79 -12.71 4.64
C ALA A 14 -5.40 -11.37 4.16
N ILE A 15 -5.90 -10.53 5.09
CA ILE A 15 -6.41 -9.19 4.76
C ILE A 15 -5.29 -8.29 4.24
N ASP A 16 -4.14 -8.25 4.91
CA ASP A 16 -3.01 -7.41 4.48
C ASP A 16 -2.53 -7.78 3.07
N TYR A 17 -2.36 -9.07 2.79
CA TYR A 17 -2.00 -9.55 1.45
C TYR A 17 -3.05 -9.19 0.40
N THR A 18 -4.34 -9.31 0.72
CA THR A 18 -5.43 -8.93 -0.18
C THR A 18 -5.38 -7.44 -0.52
N LEU A 19 -5.27 -6.60 0.51
CA LEU A 19 -5.13 -5.15 0.35
C LEU A 19 -3.84 -4.80 -0.42
N GLY A 20 -2.76 -5.54 -0.17
CA GLY A 20 -1.49 -5.40 -0.87
C GLY A 20 -1.59 -5.72 -2.36
N VAL A 21 -2.24 -6.82 -2.72
CA VAL A 21 -2.48 -7.20 -4.12
C VAL A 21 -3.32 -6.15 -4.84
N ILE A 22 -4.36 -5.62 -4.20
CA ILE A 22 -5.18 -4.53 -4.75
C ILE A 22 -4.33 -3.29 -5.00
N MET A 23 -3.57 -2.85 -3.99
CA MET A 23 -2.68 -1.70 -4.08
C MET A 23 -1.66 -1.85 -5.20
N TRP A 24 -0.95 -2.97 -5.27
CA TRP A 24 0.05 -3.23 -6.31
C TRP A 24 -0.56 -3.33 -7.71
N THR A 25 -1.80 -3.83 -7.83
CA THR A 25 -2.52 -3.84 -9.12
C THR A 25 -2.86 -2.43 -9.58
N LEU A 26 -3.26 -1.54 -8.66
CA LEU A 26 -3.51 -0.13 -8.94
C LEU A 26 -2.22 0.62 -9.35
N ILE A 27 -1.11 0.38 -8.65
CA ILE A 27 0.21 0.92 -9.04
C ILE A 27 0.60 0.38 -10.42
N GLY A 28 0.40 -0.92 -10.65
CA GLY A 28 0.63 -1.56 -11.94
C GLY A 28 -0.18 -0.90 -13.07
N ARG A 29 -1.45 -0.52 -12.83
CA ARG A 29 -2.25 0.22 -13.81
C ARG A 29 -1.61 1.55 -14.20
N VAL A 30 -1.05 2.29 -13.26
CA VAL A 30 -0.36 3.56 -13.53
C VAL A 30 0.91 3.31 -14.33
N ALA A 31 1.72 2.32 -13.93
CA ALA A 31 2.91 1.93 -14.66
C ALA A 31 2.57 1.51 -16.11
N MET A 32 1.50 0.75 -16.32
CA MET A 32 1.02 0.39 -17.65
C MET A 32 0.60 1.60 -18.48
N ASN A 33 -0.14 2.53 -17.86
CA ASN A 33 -0.56 3.79 -18.51
C ASN A 33 0.63 4.67 -18.93
N MET A 34 1.84 4.49 -18.37
CA MET A 34 3.04 5.20 -18.81
C MET A 34 3.58 4.69 -20.15
N PHE A 35 3.36 3.41 -20.46
CA PHE A 35 3.88 2.78 -21.68
C PHE A 35 2.82 2.59 -22.77
N LEU A 36 1.55 2.48 -22.38
CA LEU A 36 0.43 2.20 -23.28
C LEU A 36 -0.76 3.11 -22.95
N PRO A 37 -1.50 3.57 -23.98
CA PRO A 37 -2.73 4.31 -23.73
C PRO A 37 -3.81 3.40 -23.15
N GLU A 38 -4.73 3.97 -22.37
CA GLU A 38 -5.73 3.19 -21.63
C GLU A 38 -6.71 2.39 -22.52
N ASN A 39 -6.88 2.84 -23.77
CA ASN A 39 -7.70 2.20 -24.80
C ASN A 39 -6.92 1.15 -25.62
N SER A 40 -5.68 0.82 -25.24
CA SER A 40 -4.88 -0.17 -25.96
C SER A 40 -5.55 -1.54 -25.97
N ASP A 41 -5.53 -2.19 -27.13
CA ASP A 41 -6.07 -3.53 -27.32
C ASP A 41 -5.25 -4.64 -26.65
N PHE A 42 -4.09 -4.29 -26.09
CA PHE A 42 -3.16 -5.19 -25.45
C PHE A 42 -3.79 -5.95 -24.27
N PHE A 43 -3.52 -7.25 -24.19
CA PHE A 43 -4.11 -8.14 -23.18
C PHE A 43 -3.89 -7.64 -21.74
N PHE A 44 -2.65 -7.29 -21.39
CA PHE A 44 -2.33 -6.84 -20.03
C PHE A 44 -3.03 -5.51 -19.72
N MET A 45 -3.12 -4.59 -20.68
CA MET A 45 -3.87 -3.33 -20.50
C MET A 45 -5.33 -3.62 -20.15
N LYS A 46 -6.01 -4.47 -20.93
CA LYS A 46 -7.39 -4.88 -20.67
C LYS A 46 -7.57 -5.53 -19.31
N PHE A 47 -6.62 -6.37 -18.89
CA PHE A 47 -6.64 -6.98 -17.56
C PHE A 47 -6.58 -5.92 -16.45
N PHE A 48 -5.58 -5.03 -16.49
CA PHE A 48 -5.45 -3.96 -15.50
C PHE A 48 -6.67 -3.04 -15.50
N VAL A 49 -7.22 -2.69 -16.67
CA VAL A 49 -8.45 -1.91 -16.79
C VAL A 49 -9.62 -2.59 -16.10
N LYS A 50 -9.84 -3.86 -16.40
CA LYS A 50 -10.95 -4.63 -15.85
C LYS A 50 -10.81 -4.84 -14.34
N ALA A 51 -9.59 -5.04 -13.85
CA ALA A 51 -9.30 -5.25 -12.44
C ALA A 51 -9.43 -3.96 -11.61
N THR A 52 -8.92 -2.83 -12.12
CA THR A 52 -8.86 -1.58 -11.33
C THR A 52 -10.11 -0.71 -11.45
N ASN A 53 -10.82 -0.71 -12.58
CA ASN A 53 -11.98 0.16 -12.79
C ASN A 53 -13.10 -0.02 -11.73
N PRO A 54 -13.48 -1.25 -11.30
CA PRO A 54 -14.46 -1.42 -10.24
C PRO A 54 -14.02 -0.77 -8.93
N ILE A 55 -12.74 -0.91 -8.57
CA ILE A 55 -12.16 -0.34 -7.35
C ILE A 55 -12.17 1.19 -7.44
N ILE A 56 -11.69 1.75 -8.55
CA ILE A 56 -11.69 3.20 -8.77
C ILE A 56 -13.11 3.78 -8.70
N ARG A 57 -14.11 3.07 -9.20
CA ARG A 57 -15.51 3.50 -9.15
C ARG A 57 -16.03 3.63 -7.72
N VAL A 58 -15.62 2.75 -6.81
CA VAL A 58 -15.98 2.84 -5.38
C VAL A 58 -15.38 4.08 -4.74
N PHE A 59 -14.15 4.46 -5.11
CA PHE A 59 -13.46 5.63 -4.56
C PHE A 59 -13.82 6.95 -5.24
N ARG A 60 -14.62 6.93 -6.33
CA ARG A 60 -15.03 8.13 -7.07
C ARG A 60 -15.61 9.28 -6.21
N PRO A 61 -16.37 9.03 -5.12
CA PRO A 61 -16.84 10.12 -4.24
C PRO A 61 -15.72 10.83 -3.46
N VAL A 62 -14.61 10.13 -3.20
CA VAL A 62 -13.46 10.64 -2.45
C VAL A 62 -12.41 11.23 -3.40
N THR A 63 -12.35 10.74 -4.64
CA THR A 63 -11.41 11.24 -5.66
C THR A 63 -11.69 12.71 -6.01
N PRO A 64 -10.73 13.62 -5.82
CA PRO A 64 -10.91 15.02 -6.17
C PRO A 64 -10.94 15.23 -7.69
N SER A 65 -11.77 16.15 -8.16
CA SER A 65 -11.97 16.41 -9.59
C SER A 65 -10.79 17.09 -10.30
N PHE A 66 -9.82 17.63 -9.57
CA PHE A 66 -8.62 18.25 -10.15
C PHE A 66 -7.52 17.23 -10.50
N LEU A 67 -7.66 15.98 -10.05
CA LEU A 67 -6.66 14.95 -10.26
C LEU A 67 -6.71 14.47 -11.71
N LEU A 68 -5.54 14.33 -12.35
CA LEU A 68 -5.46 13.79 -13.70
C LEU A 68 -5.94 12.34 -13.72
N ASP A 69 -6.77 11.97 -14.70
CA ASP A 69 -7.36 10.63 -14.82
C ASP A 69 -6.33 9.49 -14.70
N PRO A 70 -5.14 9.55 -15.35
CA PRO A 70 -4.14 8.49 -15.22
C PRO A 70 -3.53 8.34 -13.82
N LEU A 71 -3.64 9.38 -12.97
CA LEU A 71 -3.14 9.37 -11.59
C LEU A 71 -4.19 8.89 -10.59
N VAL A 72 -5.47 8.78 -10.97
CA VAL A 72 -6.55 8.32 -10.09
C VAL A 72 -6.24 6.95 -9.46
N PRO A 73 -5.74 5.94 -10.20
CA PRO A 73 -5.40 4.66 -9.58
C PRO A 73 -4.30 4.79 -8.51
N LEU A 74 -3.35 5.71 -8.68
CA LEU A 74 -2.31 5.97 -7.67
C LEU A 74 -2.89 6.58 -6.40
N TYR A 75 -3.79 7.56 -6.57
CA TYR A 75 -4.51 8.18 -5.46
C TYR A 75 -5.31 7.15 -4.67
N VAL A 76 -5.99 6.23 -5.36
CA VAL A 76 -6.72 5.13 -4.71
C VAL A 76 -5.76 4.16 -4.02
N ALA A 77 -4.63 3.80 -4.66
CA ALA A 77 -3.62 2.92 -4.08
C ALA A 77 -3.07 3.47 -2.75
N TRP A 78 -2.92 4.79 -2.64
CA TRP A 78 -2.50 5.44 -1.41
C TRP A 78 -3.44 5.15 -0.22
N PHE A 79 -4.76 5.05 -0.42
CA PHE A 79 -5.66 4.65 0.68
C PHE A 79 -5.41 3.22 1.15
N PHE A 80 -5.15 2.28 0.24
CA PHE A 80 -4.78 0.92 0.61
C PHE A 80 -3.47 0.89 1.39
N PHE A 81 -2.50 1.71 1.00
CA PHE A 81 -1.27 1.92 1.77
C PHE A 81 -1.57 2.45 3.19
N MET A 82 -2.37 3.52 3.30
CA MET A 82 -2.76 4.08 4.61
C MET A 82 -3.46 3.05 5.49
N ILE A 83 -4.35 2.24 4.91
CA ILE A 83 -5.05 1.20 5.66
C ILE A 83 -4.07 0.15 6.18
N ARG A 84 -3.15 -0.33 5.34
CA ARG A 84 -2.21 -1.39 5.70
C ARG A 84 -1.19 -0.97 6.74
N PHE A 85 -0.58 0.21 6.58
CA PHE A 85 0.56 0.61 7.40
C PHE A 85 0.19 1.52 8.58
N TYR A 86 -0.96 2.19 8.54
CA TYR A 86 -1.37 3.12 9.59
C TYR A 86 -2.66 2.70 10.29
N LEU A 87 -3.73 2.43 9.54
CA LEU A 87 -5.03 2.12 10.15
C LEU A 87 -5.04 0.75 10.83
N MET A 88 -4.56 -0.29 10.16
CA MET A 88 -4.59 -1.66 10.68
C MET A 88 -3.69 -1.82 11.93
N PRO A 89 -2.43 -1.35 11.96
CA PRO A 89 -1.62 -1.40 13.17
C PRO A 89 -2.23 -0.59 14.33
N TRP A 90 -2.82 0.57 14.03
CA TRP A 90 -3.50 1.40 15.01
C TRP A 90 -4.73 0.71 15.61
N LEU A 91 -5.60 0.11 14.77
CA LEU A 91 -6.80 -0.61 15.22
C LEU A 91 -6.48 -1.85 16.04
N LEU A 92 -5.40 -2.54 15.69
CA LEU A 92 -5.03 -3.82 16.29
C LEU A 92 -4.02 -3.69 17.44
N GLY A 93 -3.52 -2.48 17.69
CA GLY A 93 -2.65 -2.17 18.83
C GLY A 93 -1.19 -2.62 18.65
N TYR A 94 -0.72 -2.84 17.43
CA TYR A 94 0.67 -3.17 17.15
C TYR A 94 1.43 -1.91 16.72
N SER A 95 2.62 -1.68 17.27
CA SER A 95 3.39 -0.49 16.95
C SER A 95 3.99 -0.57 15.54
N VAL A 96 3.64 0.42 14.71
CA VAL A 96 4.23 0.68 13.36
C VAL A 96 5.76 0.74 13.42
N MET A 97 6.29 1.16 14.58
CA MET A 97 7.71 1.38 14.80
C MET A 97 8.55 0.11 14.62
N GLY A 98 8.01 -1.10 14.86
CA GLY A 98 8.81 -2.32 14.72
C GLY A 98 9.14 -2.72 13.27
N MET A 99 8.43 -2.19 12.27
CA MET A 99 8.56 -2.60 10.86
C MET A 99 9.19 -1.51 9.97
N LEU A 100 9.13 -0.25 10.40
CA LEU A 100 9.66 0.92 9.69
C LEU A 100 10.76 1.68 10.44
N SER A 101 11.06 1.33 11.72
CA SER A 101 12.30 1.84 12.32
C SER A 101 13.47 1.26 11.55
N PHE A 102 14.15 2.09 10.76
CA PHE A 102 15.41 1.68 10.16
C PHE A 102 16.32 1.22 11.30
N PRO A 103 16.89 0.00 11.23
CA PRO A 103 17.81 -0.50 12.25
C PRO A 103 18.92 0.51 12.56
N LEU A 104 19.38 1.21 11.52
CA LEU A 104 20.33 2.32 11.59
C LEU A 104 19.85 3.47 12.46
N GLU A 105 18.60 3.92 12.33
CA GLU A 105 18.07 5.03 13.15
C GLU A 105 17.96 4.61 14.63
N GLY A 106 17.56 3.36 14.88
CA GLY A 106 17.55 2.78 16.22
C GLY A 106 18.95 2.70 16.83
N GLU A 107 19.95 2.29 16.04
CA GLU A 107 21.35 2.21 16.46
C GLU A 107 21.97 3.59 16.69
N ILE A 108 21.70 4.57 15.82
CA ILE A 108 22.16 5.96 15.96
C ILE A 108 21.55 6.58 17.22
N ALA A 109 20.25 6.44 17.44
CA ALA A 109 19.58 6.97 18.63
C ALA A 109 20.16 6.37 19.92
N ARG A 110 20.46 5.06 19.91
CA ARG A 110 21.07 4.35 21.06
C ARG A 110 22.52 4.78 21.30
N SER A 111 23.29 4.98 20.23
CA SER A 111 24.66 5.49 20.28
C SER A 111 24.74 6.91 20.83
N ILE A 112 23.82 7.79 20.37
CA ILE A 112 23.67 9.15 20.88
C ILE A 112 23.30 9.13 22.36
N TYR A 113 22.30 8.34 22.76
CA TYR A 113 21.86 8.23 24.15
C TYR A 113 23.00 7.78 25.09
N ASN A 114 23.79 6.78 24.68
CA ASN A 114 24.95 6.30 25.43
C ASN A 114 26.12 7.30 25.47
N SER A 115 26.14 8.31 24.60
CA SER A 115 27.18 9.35 24.60
C SER A 115 26.87 10.49 25.57
N PHE A 116 25.61 10.62 26.01
CA PHE A 116 25.13 11.68 26.90
C PHE A 116 24.85 11.19 28.34
N ASN A 117 25.08 9.90 28.63
CA ASN A 117 24.85 9.26 29.92
C ASN A 117 26.11 8.48 30.33
#